data_AF-X1QVX4-F1
#
_entry.id   AF-X1QVX4-F1
#
_cell.length_a   1.000
_cell.length_b   1.000
_cell.length_c   1.000
_cell.angle_alpha   90.00
_cell.angle_beta   90.00
_cell.angle_gamma   90.00
#
_symmetry.space_group_name_H-M   'P 1'
#
loop_
_entity.id
_entity.type
_entity.pdbx_description
1 polymer ?
#
loop_
_entity_poly.entity_id
_entity_poly.type
_entity_poly.pdbx_seq_one_letter_code
_entity_poly.pdbx_strand_id
1 'polypeptide(L)'
;GDKIIVKENYDGTEYIAQGLVTAVTASTGAVTVSSWDTGSTFPSGGYTVNATVFKWQREYWDLFDISPNDKDAITKINFRILDASQGFTFWLDDIKRAGPYLTDPSPSGDNVSSTDQRYMQYRIILSTTDTKVTPNVSQVTVNYTINNRPTGIFNSAAEKTDGSGKVDISIEVDDADLEDTKAKLEYTSDQTCSSGWVASPNVTL
;
A
#
# COMPACT_ATOMS: atom_id res chain seq x y z
N GLY A 1 1.02 3.19 1.96
CA GLY A 1 -0.16 3.34 2.83
C GLY A 1 -0.48 4.81 2.99
N ASP A 2 -1.53 5.13 3.73
CA ASP A 2 -1.85 6.51 4.10
C ASP A 2 -0.75 7.10 5.00
N LYS A 3 -0.62 8.42 5.03
CA LYS A 3 0.25 9.12 5.97
C LYS A 3 -0.59 9.62 7.15
N ILE A 4 -0.17 9.26 8.36
CA ILE A 4 -0.79 9.74 9.60
C ILE A 4 0.03 10.85 10.22
N ILE A 5 -0.63 11.70 11.00
CA ILE A 5 -0.02 12.72 11.84
C ILE A 5 -0.50 12.49 13.26
N VAL A 6 0.42 12.47 14.22
CA VAL A 6 0.12 12.45 15.66
C VAL A 6 0.59 13.77 16.25
N LYS A 7 -0.29 14.43 16.99
CA LYS A 7 -0.03 15.73 17.60
C LYS A 7 -0.48 15.75 19.05
N GLU A 8 0.38 16.26 19.93
CA GLU A 8 0.04 16.48 21.33
C GLU A 8 0.77 17.72 21.85
N ASN A 9 0.08 18.52 22.68
CA ASN A 9 0.75 19.48 23.54
C ASN A 9 0.91 18.83 24.91
N TYR A 10 2.16 18.54 25.29
CA TYR A 10 2.50 17.92 26.57
C TYR A 10 3.39 18.87 27.36
N ASP A 11 2.92 19.29 28.54
CA ASP A 11 3.59 20.25 29.43
C ASP A 11 4.06 21.54 28.71
N GLY A 12 3.21 22.08 27.83
CA GLY A 12 3.48 23.33 27.12
C GLY A 12 4.40 23.19 25.90
N THR A 13 4.91 21.98 25.62
CA THR A 13 5.69 21.68 24.41
C THR A 13 4.81 20.95 23.40
N GLU A 14 4.78 21.44 22.16
CA GLU A 14 4.07 20.77 21.06
C GLU A 14 4.96 19.71 20.41
N TYR A 15 4.45 18.49 20.34
CA TYR A 15 5.09 17.36 19.67
C TYR A 15 4.25 16.94 18.47
N ILE A 16 4.89 16.86 17.30
CA ILE A 16 4.26 16.44 16.04
C ILE A 16 5.13 15.40 15.37
N ALA A 17 4.52 14.28 15.00
CA ALA A 17 5.16 13.22 14.25
C ALA A 17 4.26 12.80 13.09
N GLN A 18 4.85 12.52 11.95
CA GLN A 18 4.12 12.02 10.79
C GLN A 18 4.90 10.92 10.09
N GLY A 19 4.18 9.95 9.51
CA GLY A 19 4.83 8.80 8.92
C GLY A 19 3.90 7.94 8.09
N LEU A 20 4.50 7.11 7.25
CA LEU A 20 3.78 6.21 6.35
C LEU A 20 3.28 4.99 7.11
N VAL A 21 1.97 4.75 7.05
CA VAL A 21 1.37 3.53 7.58
C VAL A 21 1.73 2.34 6.67
N THR A 22 2.27 1.30 7.29
CA THR A 22 2.65 0.05 6.60
C THR A 22 1.78 -1.14 6.96
N ALA A 23 1.11 -1.13 8.12
CA ALA A 23 0.14 -2.15 8.46
C ALA A 23 -0.90 -1.64 9.46
N VAL A 24 -2.06 -2.31 9.49
CA VAL A 24 -3.07 -2.17 10.53
C VAL A 24 -3.46 -3.56 11.00
N THR A 25 -3.36 -3.81 12.30
CA THR A 25 -3.77 -5.08 12.90
C THR A 25 -5.28 -5.10 13.03
N ALA A 26 -5.97 -5.88 12.20
CA ALA A 26 -7.43 -5.83 12.09
C ALA A 26 -8.18 -6.15 13.40
N SER A 27 -7.62 -7.03 14.25
CA SER A 27 -8.25 -7.43 15.52
C SER A 27 -8.15 -6.37 16.62
N THR A 28 -7.18 -5.45 16.55
CA THR A 28 -6.89 -4.48 17.60
C THR A 28 -6.95 -3.03 17.13
N GLY A 29 -6.99 -2.80 15.81
CA GLY A 29 -6.85 -1.49 15.20
C GLY A 29 -5.43 -0.89 15.31
N ALA A 30 -4.45 -1.65 15.80
CA ALA A 30 -3.09 -1.14 16.00
C ALA A 30 -2.43 -0.80 14.65
N VAL A 31 -1.96 0.44 14.51
CA VAL A 31 -1.34 0.97 13.29
C VAL A 31 0.19 0.87 13.39
N THR A 32 0.82 0.27 12.39
CA THR A 32 2.28 0.19 12.27
C THR A 32 2.79 1.25 11.31
N VAL A 33 3.75 2.04 11.76
CA VAL A 33 4.49 3.03 10.97
C VAL A 33 5.95 2.57 10.89
N SER A 34 6.45 2.34 9.68
CA SER A 34 7.82 1.81 9.48
C SER A 34 8.91 2.85 9.73
N SER A 35 8.59 4.13 9.49
CA SER A 35 9.48 5.25 9.71
C SER A 35 8.68 6.53 9.89
N TRP A 36 9.22 7.42 10.72
CA TRP A 36 8.70 8.77 10.90
C TRP A 36 9.51 9.73 10.04
N ASP A 37 8.84 10.73 9.49
CA ASP A 37 9.46 11.73 8.63
C ASP A 37 10.47 12.57 9.43
N THR A 38 11.49 13.07 8.73
CA THR A 38 12.50 13.96 9.31
C THR A 38 11.83 15.19 9.92
N GLY A 39 12.23 15.56 11.15
CA GLY A 39 11.61 16.65 11.91
C GLY A 39 10.45 16.21 12.81
N SER A 40 10.05 14.94 12.78
CA SER A 40 9.11 14.39 13.77
C SER A 40 9.70 14.48 15.19
N THR A 41 8.86 14.89 16.14
CA THR A 41 9.21 15.09 17.55
C THR A 41 8.31 14.24 18.44
N PHE A 42 8.84 13.74 19.55
CA PHE A 42 8.15 12.81 20.44
C PHE A 42 8.36 13.20 21.90
N PRO A 43 7.33 13.13 22.76
CA PRO A 43 7.52 13.20 24.20
C PRO A 43 8.43 12.05 24.65
N SER A 44 9.23 12.24 25.71
CA SER A 44 10.15 11.19 26.21
C SER A 44 9.46 9.89 26.63
N GLY A 45 8.20 9.98 27.09
CA GLY A 45 7.34 8.84 27.42
C GLY A 45 6.46 8.36 26.27
N GLY A 46 6.58 8.96 25.09
CA GLY A 46 5.67 8.77 23.97
C GLY A 46 4.39 9.60 24.07
N TYR A 47 3.58 9.53 23.02
CA TYR A 47 2.27 10.18 22.98
C TYR A 47 1.28 9.55 23.96
N THR A 48 0.43 10.38 24.58
CA THR A 48 -0.60 9.90 25.51
C THR A 48 -1.96 9.72 24.83
N VAL A 49 -2.97 9.29 25.59
CA VAL A 49 -4.37 9.20 25.14
C VAL A 49 -4.98 10.55 24.75
N ASN A 50 -4.35 11.66 25.14
CA ASN A 50 -4.78 13.02 24.77
C ASN A 50 -4.22 13.47 23.42
N ALA A 51 -3.35 12.67 22.79
CA ALA A 51 -2.84 12.96 21.45
C ALA A 51 -3.98 12.93 20.42
N THR A 52 -3.96 13.89 19.51
CA THR A 52 -4.85 13.91 18.35
C THR A 52 -4.18 13.23 17.18
N VAL A 53 -4.93 12.36 16.50
CA VAL A 53 -4.44 11.65 15.31
C VAL A 53 -5.22 12.13 14.09
N PHE A 54 -4.49 12.57 13.07
CA PHE A 54 -5.02 12.99 11.79
C PHE A 54 -4.50 12.08 10.68
N LYS A 55 -5.18 12.14 9.53
CA LYS A 55 -4.68 11.56 8.29
C LYS A 55 -4.63 12.63 7.22
N TRP A 56 -3.62 12.57 6.36
CA TRP A 56 -3.65 13.36 5.14
C TRP A 56 -4.85 12.96 4.28
N GLN A 57 -5.58 13.94 3.78
CA GLN A 57 -6.66 13.73 2.81
C GLN A 57 -6.27 14.37 1.48
N ARG A 58 -6.53 13.65 0.39
CA ARG A 58 -6.34 14.17 -0.97
C ARG A 58 -7.71 14.48 -1.54
N GLU A 59 -7.85 15.71 -2.04
CA GLU A 59 -9.04 16.20 -2.72
C GLU A 59 -8.71 16.49 -4.19
N TYR A 60 -9.70 16.27 -5.07
CA TYR A 60 -9.60 16.59 -6.50
C TYR A 60 -10.63 17.66 -6.84
N TRP A 61 -10.21 18.69 -7.55
CA TRP A 61 -11.11 19.73 -8.04
C TRP A 61 -11.21 19.65 -9.55
N ASP A 62 -12.45 19.60 -10.03
CA ASP A 62 -12.72 19.70 -11.45
C ASP A 62 -12.65 21.16 -11.90
N LEU A 63 -11.80 21.42 -12.89
CA LEU A 63 -11.64 22.73 -13.48
C LEU A 63 -12.23 22.78 -14.90
N PHE A 64 -12.89 21.72 -15.37
CA PHE A 64 -13.23 21.54 -16.78
C PHE A 64 -13.98 22.73 -17.39
N ASP A 65 -14.97 23.27 -16.69
CA ASP A 65 -15.89 24.31 -17.18
C ASP A 65 -15.36 25.76 -17.03
N ILE A 66 -14.10 25.92 -16.62
CA ILE A 66 -13.42 27.22 -16.68
C ILE A 66 -12.80 27.36 -18.08
N SER A 67 -12.98 28.50 -18.75
CA SER A 67 -12.40 28.71 -20.08
C SER A 67 -10.87 28.61 -20.02
N PRO A 68 -10.17 28.14 -21.09
CA PRO A 68 -8.72 28.07 -21.10
C PRO A 68 -8.04 29.41 -20.77
N ASN A 69 -8.56 30.51 -21.32
CA ASN A 69 -8.02 31.86 -21.07
C ASN A 69 -8.18 32.26 -19.59
N ASP A 70 -9.30 31.91 -18.96
CA ASP A 70 -9.53 32.21 -17.54
C ASP A 70 -8.67 31.31 -16.64
N LYS A 71 -8.51 30.02 -16.98
CA LYS A 71 -7.61 29.09 -16.28
C LYS A 71 -6.20 29.63 -16.21
N ASP A 72 -5.67 30.08 -17.35
CA ASP A 72 -4.30 30.58 -17.47
C ASP A 72 -4.12 31.95 -16.79
N ALA A 73 -5.20 32.72 -16.63
CA ALA A 73 -5.18 34.01 -15.95
C ALA A 73 -5.28 33.90 -14.41
N ILE A 74 -5.75 32.77 -13.87
CA ILE A 74 -5.88 32.57 -12.42
C ILE A 74 -4.49 32.39 -11.79
N THR A 75 -4.12 33.33 -10.91
CA THR A 75 -2.84 33.31 -10.19
C THR A 75 -2.98 33.11 -8.68
N LYS A 76 -4.22 33.02 -8.17
CA LYS A 76 -4.52 32.92 -6.75
C LYS A 76 -5.65 31.93 -6.49
N ILE A 77 -5.48 31.12 -5.45
CA ILE A 77 -6.53 30.31 -4.85
C ILE A 77 -6.94 30.97 -3.54
N ASN A 78 -8.25 31.11 -3.30
CA ASN A 78 -8.77 31.68 -2.06
C ASN A 78 -9.53 30.62 -1.28
N PHE A 79 -9.24 30.49 0.01
CA PHE A 79 -9.98 29.63 0.92
C PHE A 79 -10.83 30.51 1.83
N ARG A 80 -12.09 30.11 2.05
CA ARG A 80 -12.96 30.72 3.05
C ARG A 80 -13.13 29.75 4.21
N ILE A 81 -12.68 30.15 5.38
CA ILE A 81 -12.91 29.40 6.62
C ILE A 81 -14.31 29.75 7.11
N LEU A 82 -15.17 28.74 7.26
CA LEU A 82 -16.56 28.91 7.70
C LEU A 82 -16.71 28.84 9.22
N ASP A 83 -15.84 28.08 9.89
CA ASP A 83 -15.75 27.98 11.34
C ASP A 83 -14.29 27.81 11.77
N ALA A 84 -13.83 28.65 12.69
CA ALA A 84 -12.50 28.60 13.29
C ALA A 84 -12.57 28.69 14.83
N SER A 85 -13.74 28.44 15.41
CA SER A 85 -14.04 28.66 16.84
C SER A 85 -13.11 27.91 17.80
N GLN A 86 -12.60 26.75 17.37
CA GLN A 86 -11.66 25.94 18.16
C GLN A 86 -10.19 26.35 17.94
N GLY A 87 -9.91 27.22 16.97
CA GLY A 87 -8.56 27.44 16.44
C GLY A 87 -8.02 26.18 15.75
N PHE A 88 -7.42 26.32 14.57
CA PHE A 88 -6.78 25.18 13.91
C PHE A 88 -5.62 25.63 13.04
N THR A 89 -4.70 24.70 12.83
CA THR A 89 -3.67 24.81 11.80
C THR A 89 -4.11 23.99 10.61
N PHE A 90 -4.04 24.57 9.42
CA PHE A 90 -4.36 23.89 8.17
C PHE A 90 -3.08 23.71 7.36
N TRP A 91 -2.77 22.46 7.03
CA TRP A 91 -1.63 22.12 6.20
C TRP A 91 -2.10 21.78 4.78
N LEU A 92 -1.40 22.36 3.82
CA LEU A 92 -1.56 22.07 2.39
C LEU A 92 -0.24 21.54 1.89
N ASP A 93 -0.29 20.47 1.10
CA ASP A 93 0.87 19.91 0.44
C ASP A 93 0.44 19.29 -0.89
N ASP A 94 1.43 18.99 -1.74
CA ASP A 94 1.25 18.26 -3.00
C ASP A 94 0.22 18.91 -3.94
N ILE A 95 0.13 20.24 -3.93
CA ILE A 95 -0.69 21.01 -4.87
C ILE A 95 -0.05 20.91 -6.25
N LYS A 96 -0.61 20.03 -7.07
CA LYS A 96 -0.18 19.79 -8.44
C LYS A 96 -1.39 19.48 -9.29
N ARG A 97 -1.21 19.47 -10.61
CA ARG A 97 -2.23 18.88 -11.49
C ARG A 97 -2.50 17.46 -11.00
N ALA A 98 -3.77 17.14 -10.77
CA ALA A 98 -4.18 15.75 -10.87
C ALA A 98 -3.66 15.25 -12.23
N GLY A 99 -3.19 14.01 -12.33
CA GLY A 99 -2.80 13.47 -13.63
C GLY A 99 -3.91 13.62 -14.67
N PRO A 100 -3.71 13.18 -15.92
CA PRO A 100 -4.86 13.01 -16.79
C PRO A 100 -5.96 12.26 -16.03
N TYR A 101 -7.24 12.62 -16.20
CA TYR A 101 -8.32 11.67 -15.92
C TYR A 101 -7.87 10.32 -16.51
N LEU A 102 -8.11 9.18 -15.85
CA LEU A 102 -7.73 7.87 -16.41
C LEU A 102 -8.43 7.69 -17.77
N THR A 103 -7.80 8.15 -18.83
CA THR A 103 -8.23 8.02 -20.23
C THR A 103 -7.56 6.82 -20.88
N ASP A 104 -6.50 6.31 -20.25
CA ASP A 104 -5.79 5.09 -20.58
C ASP A 104 -5.80 4.19 -19.33
N PRO A 105 -6.34 2.96 -19.40
CA PRO A 105 -6.26 1.98 -18.31
C PRO A 105 -4.82 1.48 -18.03
N SER A 106 -3.80 1.97 -18.74
CA SER A 106 -2.39 1.62 -18.53
C SER A 106 -1.78 2.27 -17.26
N PRO A 107 -1.08 1.51 -16.40
CA PRO A 107 -0.79 1.82 -15.00
C PRO A 107 0.41 2.75 -14.77
N SER A 108 0.48 3.90 -15.46
CA SER A 108 1.62 4.83 -15.34
C SER A 108 1.28 6.11 -14.57
N GLY A 109 1.06 5.99 -13.26
CA GLY A 109 1.18 7.13 -12.34
C GLY A 109 0.19 7.22 -11.18
N ASP A 110 -1.00 6.61 -11.33
CA ASP A 110 -2.10 6.70 -10.36
C ASP A 110 -2.59 5.32 -9.88
N ASN A 111 -1.65 4.37 -9.75
CA ASN A 111 -1.96 3.04 -9.27
C ASN A 111 -2.51 3.08 -7.85
N VAL A 112 -3.69 2.47 -7.64
CA VAL A 112 -4.14 2.09 -6.30
C VAL A 112 -3.39 0.81 -5.95
N SER A 113 -2.20 0.96 -5.37
CA SER A 113 -1.31 -0.15 -5.03
C SER A 113 -1.95 -1.03 -3.94
N SER A 114 -2.43 -2.22 -4.31
CA SER A 114 -2.82 -3.24 -3.34
C SER A 114 -1.56 -3.97 -2.82
N THR A 115 -1.51 -4.22 -1.52
CA THR A 115 -0.63 -5.25 -0.94
C THR A 115 -1.18 -6.65 -1.26
N ASP A 116 -0.43 -7.73 -0.97
CA ASP A 116 -0.85 -9.15 -1.12
C ASP A 116 -2.03 -9.59 -0.21
N GLN A 117 -2.95 -8.68 0.10
CA GLN A 117 -4.07 -8.84 1.00
C GLN A 117 -5.35 -9.09 0.20
N ARG A 118 -6.32 -9.80 0.81
CA ARG A 118 -7.56 -10.30 0.19
C ARG A 118 -8.63 -9.23 -0.11
N TYR A 119 -8.24 -7.99 -0.39
CA TYR A 119 -9.19 -6.90 -0.63
C TYR A 119 -8.84 -6.14 -1.90
N MET A 120 -9.85 -5.89 -2.74
CA MET A 120 -9.76 -4.94 -3.84
C MET A 120 -9.75 -3.52 -3.27
N GLN A 121 -8.79 -2.72 -3.73
CA GLN A 121 -8.79 -1.28 -3.48
C GLN A 121 -9.25 -0.55 -4.74
N TYR A 122 -10.15 0.41 -4.58
CA TYR A 122 -10.68 1.22 -5.68
C TYR A 122 -10.79 2.67 -5.25
N ARG A 123 -10.78 3.58 -6.22
CA ARG A 123 -11.06 5.01 -6.02
C ARG A 123 -12.05 5.45 -7.09
N ILE A 124 -13.17 6.02 -6.66
CA ILE A 124 -14.14 6.69 -7.55
C ILE A 124 -14.05 8.17 -7.26
N ILE A 125 -13.82 8.98 -8.29
CA ILE A 125 -13.85 10.44 -8.20
C ILE A 125 -15.12 10.88 -8.92
N LEU A 126 -16.00 11.54 -8.17
CA LEU A 126 -17.26 12.07 -8.65
C LEU A 126 -17.14 13.58 -8.79
N SER A 127 -17.22 14.10 -10.02
CA SER A 127 -17.26 15.53 -10.28
C SER A 127 -18.35 15.89 -11.29
N THR A 128 -18.88 17.09 -11.16
CA THR A 128 -19.76 17.75 -12.14
C THR A 128 -19.57 19.24 -12.01
N THR A 129 -19.65 19.95 -13.13
CA THR A 129 -19.69 21.42 -13.16
C THR A 129 -21.14 21.93 -13.22
N ASP A 130 -22.11 21.06 -13.50
CA ASP A 130 -23.54 21.40 -13.44
C ASP A 130 -24.04 21.37 -11.99
N THR A 131 -24.42 22.55 -11.48
CA THR A 131 -24.93 22.73 -10.11
C THR A 131 -26.28 22.06 -9.85
N LYS A 132 -26.99 21.62 -10.89
CA LYS A 132 -28.29 20.93 -10.78
C LYS A 132 -28.14 19.41 -10.73
N VAL A 133 -26.95 18.89 -10.97
CA VAL A 133 -26.67 17.47 -11.02
C VAL A 133 -25.86 17.08 -9.79
N THR A 134 -26.18 15.94 -9.20
CA THR A 134 -25.32 15.25 -8.23
C THR A 134 -24.80 13.99 -8.90
N PRO A 135 -23.48 13.84 -9.10
CA PRO A 135 -22.95 12.60 -9.65
C PRO A 135 -23.30 11.46 -8.71
N ASN A 136 -23.71 10.32 -9.28
CA ASN A 136 -24.06 9.15 -8.49
C ASN A 136 -23.44 7.88 -9.10
N VAL A 137 -23.10 6.93 -8.24
CA VAL A 137 -22.79 5.56 -8.62
C VAL A 137 -23.88 4.69 -8.04
N SER A 138 -24.64 4.01 -8.92
CA SER A 138 -25.76 3.17 -8.51
C SER A 138 -25.35 1.73 -8.23
N GLN A 139 -24.36 1.19 -8.94
CA GLN A 139 -23.83 -0.16 -8.72
C GLN A 139 -22.38 -0.27 -9.16
N VAL A 140 -21.57 -0.95 -8.34
CA VAL A 140 -20.22 -1.40 -8.69
C VAL A 140 -20.21 -2.92 -8.55
N THR A 141 -20.00 -3.63 -9.66
CA THR A 141 -19.86 -5.09 -9.66
C THR A 141 -18.40 -5.45 -9.85
N VAL A 142 -17.86 -6.23 -8.92
CA VAL A 142 -16.50 -6.75 -8.96
C VAL A 142 -16.58 -8.26 -9.09
N ASN A 143 -16.11 -8.79 -10.20
CA ASN A 143 -15.94 -10.22 -10.39
C ASN A 143 -14.47 -10.57 -10.13
N TYR A 144 -14.22 -11.51 -9.22
CA TYR A 144 -12.90 -12.06 -8.95
C TYR A 144 -13.01 -13.57 -8.79
N THR A 145 -11.97 -14.28 -9.21
CA THR A 145 -11.79 -15.70 -8.91
C THR A 145 -10.82 -15.82 -7.74
N ILE A 146 -11.13 -16.71 -6.81
CA ILE A 146 -10.16 -17.10 -5.78
C ILE A 146 -9.26 -18.13 -6.44
N ASN A 147 -7.97 -17.87 -6.45
CA ASN A 147 -6.97 -18.88 -6.77
C ASN A 147 -6.47 -19.49 -5.47
N ASN A 148 -6.63 -20.79 -5.32
CA ASN A 148 -6.07 -21.57 -4.23
C ASN A 148 -4.54 -21.55 -4.35
N ARG A 149 -3.87 -21.69 -3.21
CA ARG A 149 -2.41 -21.80 -3.25
C ARG A 149 -2.05 -23.22 -3.70
N PRO A 150 -1.06 -23.39 -4.59
CA PRO A 150 -0.54 -24.71 -4.89
C PRO A 150 -0.10 -25.41 -3.61
N THR A 151 -0.33 -26.72 -3.56
CA THR A 151 0.17 -27.61 -2.52
C THR A 151 1.42 -28.33 -3.01
N GLY A 152 2.24 -28.79 -2.06
CA GLY A 152 3.42 -29.57 -2.37
C GLY A 152 3.79 -30.51 -1.24
N ILE A 153 4.18 -31.73 -1.58
CA ILE A 153 4.64 -32.76 -0.64
C ILE A 153 6.03 -33.22 -1.08
N PHE A 154 6.95 -33.28 -0.11
CA PHE A 154 8.22 -33.96 -0.29
C PHE A 154 8.06 -35.41 0.17
N ASN A 155 8.18 -36.36 -0.77
CA ASN A 155 7.99 -37.78 -0.49
C ASN A 155 9.30 -38.44 -0.06
N SER A 156 10.37 -38.23 -0.83
CA SER A 156 11.66 -38.85 -0.56
C SER A 156 12.82 -38.18 -1.30
N ALA A 157 14.03 -38.35 -0.76
CA ALA A 157 15.28 -38.24 -1.50
C ALA A 157 16.16 -39.44 -1.14
N ALA A 158 16.65 -40.15 -2.14
CA ALA A 158 17.50 -41.32 -1.96
C ALA A 158 18.67 -41.31 -2.95
N GLU A 159 19.89 -41.41 -2.43
CA GLU A 159 21.08 -41.62 -3.25
C GLU A 159 21.10 -43.06 -3.81
N LYS A 160 21.49 -43.20 -5.08
CA LYS A 160 21.62 -44.50 -5.72
C LYS A 160 22.83 -45.24 -5.20
N THR A 161 22.65 -46.53 -4.91
CA THR A 161 23.71 -47.44 -4.46
C THR A 161 24.49 -48.07 -5.61
N ASP A 162 24.28 -47.61 -6.85
CA ASP A 162 24.96 -48.10 -8.06
C ASP A 162 26.32 -47.43 -8.33
N GLY A 163 26.79 -46.57 -7.41
CA GLY A 163 28.03 -45.83 -7.53
C GLY A 163 27.97 -44.63 -8.49
N SER A 164 26.79 -44.28 -9.02
CA SER A 164 26.63 -43.14 -9.94
C SER A 164 26.66 -41.76 -9.27
N GLY A 165 26.51 -41.71 -7.94
CA GLY A 165 26.40 -40.46 -7.18
C GLY A 165 25.12 -39.67 -7.48
N LYS A 166 24.10 -40.29 -8.09
CA LYS A 166 22.81 -39.65 -8.40
C LYS A 166 21.84 -39.80 -7.23
N VAL A 167 20.97 -38.79 -7.05
CA VAL A 167 19.87 -38.81 -6.08
C VAL A 167 18.54 -38.82 -6.82
N ASP A 168 17.67 -39.77 -6.48
CA ASP A 168 16.27 -39.74 -6.90
C ASP A 168 15.47 -38.94 -5.88
N ILE A 169 14.77 -37.89 -6.35
CA ILE A 169 13.92 -37.03 -5.54
C ILE A 169 12.48 -37.24 -5.98
N SER A 170 11.58 -37.52 -5.03
CA SER A 170 10.15 -37.62 -5.27
C SER A 170 9.41 -36.49 -4.56
N ILE A 171 8.62 -35.76 -5.33
CA ILE A 171 7.72 -34.72 -4.86
C ILE A 171 6.37 -34.86 -5.55
N GLU A 172 5.34 -34.33 -4.89
CA GLU A 172 4.04 -34.04 -5.49
C GLU A 172 3.83 -32.54 -5.44
N VAL A 173 3.36 -31.95 -6.54
CA VAL A 173 2.97 -30.55 -6.61
C VAL A 173 1.66 -30.50 -7.34
N ASP A 174 0.67 -29.87 -6.72
CA ASP A 174 -0.69 -29.84 -7.22
C ASP A 174 -1.30 -28.46 -7.00
N ASP A 175 -2.02 -27.97 -8.00
CA ASP A 175 -2.90 -26.82 -7.85
C ASP A 175 -4.33 -27.28 -8.06
N ALA A 176 -5.16 -27.09 -7.03
CA ALA A 176 -6.54 -27.54 -7.04
C ALA A 176 -7.39 -26.86 -8.12
N ASP A 177 -6.95 -25.70 -8.62
CA ASP A 177 -7.63 -24.92 -9.66
C ASP A 177 -7.10 -25.25 -11.09
N LEU A 178 -6.16 -26.20 -11.19
CA LEU A 178 -5.58 -26.75 -12.43
C LEU A 178 -4.69 -25.78 -13.22
N GLU A 179 -4.17 -24.73 -12.59
CA GLU A 179 -3.15 -23.87 -13.17
C GLU A 179 -1.74 -24.51 -13.15
N ASP A 180 -0.85 -23.96 -14.00
CA ASP A 180 0.53 -24.39 -14.07
C ASP A 180 1.28 -24.16 -12.73
N THR A 181 1.83 -25.24 -12.17
CA THR A 181 2.65 -25.18 -10.96
C THR A 181 4.15 -25.17 -11.28
N LYS A 182 4.94 -24.60 -10.37
CA LYS A 182 6.41 -24.61 -10.44
C LYS A 182 6.99 -25.11 -9.12
N ALA A 183 7.80 -26.16 -9.20
CA ALA A 183 8.61 -26.61 -8.08
C ALA A 183 9.94 -25.84 -8.04
N LYS A 184 10.39 -25.48 -6.84
CA LYS A 184 11.73 -24.93 -6.60
C LYS A 184 12.52 -25.97 -5.81
N LEU A 185 13.67 -26.38 -6.34
CA LEU A 185 14.63 -27.22 -5.63
C LEU A 185 15.83 -26.36 -5.23
N GLU A 186 16.17 -26.39 -3.94
CA GLU A 186 17.36 -25.73 -3.40
C GLU A 186 18.20 -26.78 -2.67
N TYR A 187 19.51 -26.72 -2.84
CA TYR A 187 20.46 -27.66 -2.25
C TYR A 187 21.69 -26.91 -1.74
N THR A 188 22.37 -27.48 -0.74
CA THR A 188 23.65 -27.00 -0.20
C THR A 188 24.64 -28.15 -0.16
N SER A 189 25.92 -27.85 -0.33
CA SER A 189 27.03 -28.79 -0.09
C SER A 189 27.61 -28.68 1.31
N ASP A 190 27.05 -27.80 2.16
CA ASP A 190 27.49 -27.68 3.54
C ASP A 190 27.08 -28.92 4.36
N GLN A 191 28.00 -29.44 5.17
CA GLN A 191 27.78 -30.66 5.96
C GLN A 191 26.88 -30.44 7.20
N THR A 192 26.35 -29.24 7.37
CA THR A 192 25.76 -28.81 8.65
C THR A 192 24.27 -28.49 8.57
N CYS A 193 23.72 -28.39 7.35
CA CYS A 193 22.35 -27.95 7.07
C CYS A 193 21.97 -26.66 7.83
N SER A 194 22.97 -25.83 8.15
CA SER A 194 22.84 -24.70 9.08
C SER A 194 22.96 -23.34 8.40
N SER A 195 23.47 -23.32 7.17
CA SER A 195 23.42 -22.11 6.35
C SER A 195 21.99 -21.99 5.81
N GLY A 196 21.26 -20.99 6.28
CA GLY A 196 19.92 -20.70 5.77
C GLY A 196 19.92 -20.47 4.26
N TRP A 197 18.73 -20.46 3.67
CA TRP A 197 18.41 -20.25 2.26
C TRP A 197 19.48 -19.48 1.46
N VAL A 198 20.19 -20.18 0.57
CA VAL A 198 21.13 -19.54 -0.37
C VAL A 198 20.33 -18.84 -1.46
N ALA A 199 20.38 -17.51 -1.52
CA ALA A 199 19.57 -16.70 -2.45
C ALA A 199 19.90 -16.92 -3.95
N SER A 200 20.90 -17.74 -4.29
CA SER A 200 21.28 -18.04 -5.67
C SER A 200 21.85 -19.47 -5.76
N PRO A 201 21.35 -20.31 -6.67
CA PRO A 201 21.86 -21.67 -6.83
C PRO A 201 23.26 -21.65 -7.44
N ASN A 202 24.25 -22.14 -6.71
CA ASN A 202 25.60 -22.39 -7.23
C ASN A 202 25.59 -23.71 -8.01
N VAL A 203 25.09 -23.68 -9.25
CA VAL A 203 25.28 -24.77 -10.20
C VAL A 203 26.58 -24.51 -10.95
N THR A 204 27.69 -25.07 -10.46
CA THR A 204 28.90 -25.25 -11.28
C THR A 204 28.77 -26.59 -11.98
N LEU A 205 28.67 -26.57 -13.31
CA LEU A 205 28.71 -27.75 -14.19
C LEU A 205 30.07 -28.45 -14.11
#